data_AF-A0AAV7MJY2-F1
#
_entry.id   AF-A0AAV7MJY2-F1
#
_cell.length_a   1.000
_cell.length_b   1.000
_cell.length_c   1.000
_cell.angle_alpha   90.00
_cell.angle_beta   90.00
_cell.angle_gamma   90.00
#
_symmetry.space_group_name_H-M   'P 1'
#
loop_
_entity.id
_entity.type
_entity.pdbx_description
1 polymer ?
#
loop_
_entity_poly.entity_id
_entity_poly.type
_entity_poly.pdbx_seq_one_letter_code
_entity_poly.pdbx_strand_id
1 'polypeptide(L)'
;MDRMTERLDKHVEHLDQSDRRVTEVEDGQMELATSQVKLNKDLSSLRLKVDDLKAHSRRNNLRIVGIAESTAIDNMEGFIEQLLVQLLGLFSDLFVVELI
;
A
#
# COMPACT_ATOMS: atom_id res chain seq x y z
N MET A 1 -35.03 53.61 -25.74
CA MET A 1 -33.91 52.73 -26.15
C MET A 1 -33.06 52.30 -24.95
N ASP A 2 -32.89 53.11 -23.90
CA ASP A 2 -32.00 52.82 -22.75
C ASP A 2 -32.23 51.55 -21.93
N ARG A 3 -33.49 51.17 -21.62
CA ARG A 3 -33.73 50.03 -20.71
C ARG A 3 -33.37 48.67 -21.31
N MET A 4 -33.37 48.57 -22.64
CA MET A 4 -33.04 47.32 -23.31
C MET A 4 -31.53 47.10 -23.34
N THR A 5 -30.76 48.17 -23.57
CA THR A 5 -29.30 48.20 -23.46
C THR A 5 -28.83 47.93 -22.03
N GLU A 6 -29.43 48.55 -21.01
CA GLU A 6 -29.04 48.30 -19.61
C GLU A 6 -29.25 46.83 -19.19
N ARG A 7 -30.32 46.19 -19.68
CA ARG A 7 -30.57 44.76 -19.43
C ARG A 7 -29.58 43.87 -20.17
N LEU A 8 -29.21 44.23 -21.40
CA LEU A 8 -28.19 43.53 -22.16
C LEU A 8 -26.84 43.62 -21.46
N ASP A 9 -26.44 44.80 -20.99
CA ASP A 9 -25.17 45.00 -20.29
C ASP A 9 -25.09 44.16 -19.01
N LYS A 10 -26.16 44.14 -18.21
CA LYS A 10 -26.25 43.26 -17.03
C LYS A 10 -26.14 41.78 -17.39
N HIS A 11 -26.78 41.35 -18.48
CA HIS A 11 -26.68 39.96 -18.92
C HIS A 11 -25.27 39.60 -19.42
N VAL A 12 -24.58 40.52 -20.09
CA VAL A 12 -23.18 40.33 -20.51
C VAL A 12 -22.27 40.22 -19.28
N GLU A 13 -22.44 41.08 -18.28
CA GLU A 13 -21.65 41.03 -17.05
C GLU A 13 -21.88 39.73 -16.27
N HIS A 14 -23.13 39.29 -16.15
CA HIS A 14 -23.44 38.00 -15.53
C HIS A 14 -22.87 36.80 -16.29
N LEU A 15 -22.87 36.86 -17.64
CA LEU A 15 -22.27 35.82 -18.47
C LEU A 15 -20.75 35.77 -18.29
N ASP A 16 -20.06 36.91 -18.36
CA ASP A 16 -18.61 36.97 -18.16
C ASP A 16 -18.19 36.48 -16.77
N GLN A 17 -18.96 36.85 -15.73
CA GLN A 17 -18.72 36.34 -14.38
C GLN A 17 -18.96 34.83 -14.28
N SER A 18 -19.99 34.31 -14.97
CA SER A 18 -20.25 32.87 -15.01
C SER A 18 -19.15 32.11 -15.75
N ASP A 19 -18.71 32.61 -16.89
CA ASP A 19 -17.66 31.99 -17.71
C ASP A 19 -16.33 31.92 -16.93
N ARG A 20 -15.94 33.00 -16.25
CA ARG A 20 -14.73 33.00 -15.41
C ARG A 20 -14.81 31.96 -14.29
N ARG A 21 -15.96 31.85 -13.63
CA ARG A 21 -16.16 30.85 -12.58
C ARG A 21 -16.11 29.42 -13.12
N VAL A 22 -16.61 29.20 -14.34
CA VAL A 22 -16.51 27.90 -15.02
C VAL A 22 -15.06 27.58 -15.30
N THR A 23 -14.29 28.51 -15.87
CA THR A 23 -12.86 28.33 -16.12
C THR A 23 -12.08 27.99 -14.85
N GLU A 24 -12.29 28.75 -13.76
CA GLU A 24 -11.62 28.49 -12.48
C GLU A 24 -11.93 27.08 -11.93
N VAL A 25 -13.18 26.62 -12.09
CA VAL A 25 -13.59 25.28 -11.65
C VAL A 25 -12.97 24.20 -12.54
N GLU A 26 -12.95 24.41 -13.85
CA GLU A 26 -12.36 23.47 -14.81
C GLU A 26 -10.85 23.31 -14.59
N ASP A 27 -10.14 24.41 -14.39
CA ASP A 27 -8.71 24.43 -14.06
C ASP A 27 -8.46 23.69 -12.74
N GLY A 28 -9.25 24.00 -11.70
CA GLY A 28 -9.14 23.32 -10.41
C GLY A 28 -9.43 21.82 -10.49
N GLN A 29 -10.40 21.40 -11.31
CA GLN A 29 -10.67 19.98 -11.55
C GLN A 29 -9.50 19.29 -12.25
N MET A 30 -8.85 19.94 -13.20
CA MET A 30 -7.69 19.41 -13.90
C MET A 30 -6.49 19.23 -12.97
N GLU A 31 -6.23 20.20 -12.10
CA GLU A 31 -5.19 20.12 -11.06
C GLU A 31 -5.46 18.97 -10.08
N LEU A 32 -6.70 18.87 -9.59
CA LEU A 32 -7.12 17.79 -8.69
C LEU A 32 -6.96 16.42 -9.34
N ALA A 33 -7.38 16.26 -10.60
CA ALA A 33 -7.23 15.02 -11.34
C ALA A 33 -5.76 14.63 -11.49
N THR A 34 -4.89 15.60 -11.78
CA THR A 34 -3.44 15.39 -11.89
C THR A 34 -2.83 14.95 -10.55
N SER A 35 -3.22 15.62 -9.47
CA SER A 35 -2.79 15.27 -8.11
C SER A 35 -3.26 13.87 -7.70
N GLN A 36 -4.51 13.51 -8.02
CA GLN A 36 -5.08 12.19 -7.77
C GLN A 36 -4.26 11.08 -8.47
N VAL A 37 -3.91 11.29 -9.74
CA VAL A 37 -3.09 10.32 -10.51
C VAL A 37 -1.72 10.14 -9.87
N LYS A 38 -1.07 11.24 -9.48
CA LYS A 38 0.24 11.20 -8.80
C LYS A 38 0.15 10.44 -7.49
N LEU A 39 -0.81 10.78 -6.62
CA LEU A 39 -1.01 10.12 -5.34
C LEU A 39 -1.28 8.62 -5.48
N ASN A 40 -2.10 8.22 -6.46
CA ASN A 40 -2.37 6.81 -6.72
C ASN A 40 -1.11 6.05 -7.16
N LYS A 41 -0.27 6.67 -7.99
CA LYS A 41 1.01 6.08 -8.41
C LYS A 41 1.95 5.91 -7.22
N ASP A 42 2.11 6.94 -6.40
CA ASP A 42 2.98 6.92 -5.23
C ASP A 42 2.52 5.85 -4.22
N LEU A 43 1.20 5.76 -4.00
CA LEU A 43 0.59 4.75 -3.14
C LEU A 43 0.85 3.33 -3.66
N SER A 44 0.70 3.09 -4.97
CA SER A 44 1.02 1.78 -5.56
C SER A 44 2.50 1.40 -5.39
N SER A 45 3.41 2.36 -5.59
CA SER A 45 4.84 2.14 -5.46
C SER A 45 5.21 1.81 -4.01
N LEU A 46 4.62 2.54 -3.07
CA LEU A 46 4.86 2.31 -1.65
C LEU A 46 4.33 0.96 -1.19
N ARG A 47 3.15 0.53 -1.68
CA ARG A 47 2.61 -0.81 -1.41
C ARG A 47 3.55 -1.90 -1.90
N LEU A 48 4.02 -1.81 -3.14
CA LEU A 48 4.98 -2.78 -3.70
C LEU A 48 6.25 -2.84 -2.86
N LYS A 49 6.78 -1.69 -2.41
CA LYS A 49 7.96 -1.64 -1.56
C LYS A 49 7.72 -2.27 -0.19
N VAL A 50 6.55 -2.05 0.41
CA VAL A 50 6.18 -2.69 1.68
C VAL A 50 6.09 -4.21 1.52
N ASP A 51 5.50 -4.68 0.43
CA ASP A 51 5.37 -6.12 0.19
C ASP A 51 6.72 -6.78 -0.07
N ASP A 52 7.60 -6.11 -0.82
CA ASP A 52 9.00 -6.54 -1.00
C ASP A 52 9.74 -6.59 0.34
N LEU A 53 9.65 -5.56 1.18
CA LEU A 53 10.27 -5.54 2.50
C LEU A 53 9.74 -6.65 3.42
N LYS A 54 8.43 -6.94 3.38
CA LYS A 54 7.85 -8.05 4.13
C LYS A 54 8.37 -9.40 3.62
N ALA A 55 8.43 -9.57 2.30
CA ALA A 55 8.96 -10.78 1.69
C ALA A 55 10.44 -10.97 2.03
N HIS A 56 11.23 -9.90 1.97
CA HIS A 56 12.64 -9.91 2.33
C HIS A 56 12.85 -10.25 3.80
N SER A 57 12.13 -9.58 4.70
CA SER A 57 12.22 -9.82 6.14
C SER A 57 11.80 -11.23 6.54
N ARG A 58 10.83 -11.83 5.84
CA ARG A 58 10.32 -13.18 6.13
C ARG A 58 11.00 -14.26 5.28
N ARG A 59 11.94 -13.91 4.40
CA ARG A 59 12.50 -14.82 3.39
C ARG A 59 13.09 -16.08 4.01
N ASN A 60 13.67 -15.96 5.21
CA ASN A 60 14.32 -17.05 5.91
C ASN A 60 13.47 -17.62 7.05
N ASN A 61 12.23 -17.14 7.22
CA ASN A 61 11.36 -17.60 8.30
C ASN A 61 10.67 -18.90 7.87
N LEU A 62 10.86 -19.96 8.64
CA LEU A 62 10.15 -21.22 8.46
C LEU A 62 8.88 -21.22 9.33
N ARG A 63 7.75 -21.64 8.76
CA ARG A 63 6.49 -21.82 9.50
C ARG A 63 6.17 -23.32 9.58
N ILE A 64 6.20 -23.86 10.78
CA ILE A 64 5.86 -25.25 11.06
C ILE A 64 4.46 -25.29 11.66
N VAL A 65 3.59 -26.15 11.11
CA VAL A 65 2.17 -26.25 11.48
C VAL A 65 1.83 -27.70 11.85
N GLY A 66 0.85 -27.90 12.73
CA GLY A 66 0.41 -29.23 13.15
C GLY A 66 1.20 -29.84 14.32
N ILE A 67 2.00 -29.04 15.02
CA ILE A 67 2.62 -29.46 16.29
C ILE A 67 1.55 -29.45 17.38
N ALA A 68 1.45 -30.54 18.15
CA ALA A 68 0.52 -30.61 19.28
C ALA A 68 0.94 -29.65 20.40
N GLU A 69 0.00 -28.87 20.93
CA GLU A 69 0.28 -27.87 21.98
C GLU A 69 0.68 -28.49 23.33
N SER A 70 0.36 -29.77 23.56
CA SER A 70 0.73 -30.49 24.80
C SER A 70 2.24 -30.70 24.96
N THR A 71 3.01 -30.45 23.90
CA THR A 71 4.46 -30.39 23.95
C THR A 71 4.85 -29.06 24.57
N ALA A 72 4.86 -28.98 25.90
CA ALA A 72 5.54 -27.90 26.60
C ALA A 72 7.04 -28.04 26.30
N ILE A 73 7.47 -27.36 25.24
CA ILE A 73 8.83 -27.46 24.74
C ILE A 73 9.64 -26.38 25.47
N ASP A 74 10.29 -26.80 26.55
CA ASP A 74 11.23 -25.95 27.29
C ASP A 74 12.46 -25.58 26.43
N ASN A 75 12.77 -26.39 25.40
CA ASN A 75 13.85 -26.15 24.45
C ASN A 75 13.39 -26.31 22.99
N MET A 76 13.01 -25.20 22.36
CA MET A 76 12.50 -25.19 20.99
C MET A 76 13.60 -25.50 19.96
N GLU A 77 14.84 -25.07 20.19
CA GLU A 77 15.97 -25.35 19.28
C GLU A 77 16.22 -26.86 19.16
N GLY A 78 16.33 -27.55 20.30
CA GLY A 78 16.54 -29.00 20.31
C GLY A 78 15.37 -29.80 19.74
N PHE A 79 14.14 -29.32 19.92
CA PHE A 79 12.97 -29.93 19.27
C PHE A 79 13.03 -29.79 17.74
N ILE A 80 13.33 -28.60 17.24
CA ILE A 80 13.46 -28.35 15.80
C ILE A 80 14.61 -29.15 15.21
N GLU A 81 15.74 -29.28 15.92
CA GLU A 81 16.87 -30.10 15.49
C GLU A 81 16.47 -31.57 15.32
N GLN A 82 15.82 -32.16 16.32
CA GLN A 82 15.32 -33.53 16.24
C GLN A 82 14.28 -33.70 15.12
N LEU A 83 13.38 -32.73 14.95
CA LEU A 83 12.38 -32.75 13.90
C LEU A 83 13.01 -32.72 12.50
N LEU A 84 14.04 -31.89 12.29
CA LEU A 84 14.77 -31.81 11.02
C LEU A 84 15.54 -33.11 10.74
N VAL A 85 16.21 -33.68 11.74
CA VAL A 85 16.88 -34.99 11.64
C VAL A 85 15.88 -36.06 11.23
N GLN A 86 14.70 -36.12 11.88
CA GLN A 86 13.67 -37.12 11.58
C GLN A 86 13.02 -36.96 10.20
N LEU A 87 12.69 -35.73 9.80
CA LEU A 87 11.98 -35.47 8.54
C LEU A 87 12.89 -35.56 7.32
N LEU A 88 14.13 -35.06 7.43
CA LEU A 88 15.04 -34.93 6.30
C LEU A 88 16.13 -36.00 6.28
N GLY A 89 16.26 -36.81 7.34
CA GLY A 89 17.32 -37.81 7.48
C GLY A 89 18.71 -37.21 7.60
N LEU A 90 18.80 -35.95 8.06
CA LEU A 90 20.05 -35.22 8.23
C LEU A 90 20.75 -35.63 9.53
N PHE A 91 22.07 -35.46 9.57
CA PHE A 91 22.85 -35.60 10.80
C PHE A 91 22.86 -34.26 11.55
N SER A 92 22.79 -34.30 12.89
CA SER A 92 22.83 -33.12 13.77
C SER A 92 24.00 -32.19 13.47
N ASP A 93 25.14 -32.77 13.11
CA ASP A 93 26.39 -32.03 12.91
C ASP A 93 26.42 -31.21 11.60
N LEU A 94 25.39 -31.33 10.76
CA LEU A 94 25.33 -30.68 9.44
C LEU A 94 24.68 -29.28 9.47
N PHE A 95 24.04 -28.90 10.57
CA PHE A 95 23.30 -27.64 10.68
C PHE A 95 23.24 -27.15 12.14
N VAL A 96 22.99 -25.86 12.31
CA VAL A 96 22.74 -25.25 13.62
C VAL A 96 21.36 -24.61 13.59
N VAL A 97 20.56 -24.84 14.62
CA VAL A 97 19.27 -24.18 14.80
C VAL A 97 19.48 -22.99 15.70
N GLU A 98 19.32 -21.78 15.15
CA GLU A 98 19.28 -20.54 15.93
C GLU A 98 17.91 -19.88 15.73
N LEU A 99 17.22 -19.57 16.83
CA LEU A 99 15.96 -18.83 16.80
C LEU A 99 16.27 -17.33 16.91
N ILE A 100 15.91 -16.57 15.86
CA ILE A 100 16.14 -15.12 15.74
C ILE A 100 14.86 -14.34 16.07
#